data_AF-A0A484H6M9-F1
#
_entry.id   AF-A0A484H6M9-F1
#
_cell.length_a   1.000
_cell.length_b   1.000
_cell.length_c   1.000
_cell.angle_alpha   90.00
_cell.angle_beta   90.00
_cell.angle_gamma   90.00
#
_symmetry.space_group_name_H-M   'P 1'
#
loop_
_entity.id
_entity.type
_entity.pdbx_description
1 polymer ?
#
loop_
_entity_poly.entity_id
_entity_poly.type
_entity_poly.pdbx_seq_one_letter_code
_entity_poly.pdbx_strand_id
1 'polypeptide(L)' 'MDDFIARASDREMAALYRAIAQVARATDVAGSGYRLLCNIGADGGQEVPHLHMHVFGGQRLGRMIQPT' A
#
# COMPACT_ATOMS: atom_id res chain seq x y z
N MET A 1 -10.87 -2.16 -0.42
CA MET A 1 -10.33 -2.56 -1.73
C MET A 1 -11.48 -2.85 -2.68
N ASP A 2 -12.40 -3.75 -2.32
CA ASP A 2 -13.53 -4.18 -3.14
C ASP A 2 -14.38 -3.02 -3.69
N ASP A 3 -14.81 -2.07 -2.85
CA ASP A 3 -15.59 -0.91 -3.29
C ASP A 3 -14.85 -0.07 -4.36
N PHE A 4 -13.54 0.15 -4.17
CA PHE A 4 -12.73 0.88 -5.14
C PHE A 4 -12.63 0.12 -6.46
N ILE A 5 -12.31 -1.17 -6.44
CA ILE A 5 -12.19 -1.98 -7.67
C ILE A 5 -13.52 -2.10 -8.41
N ALA A 6 -14.64 -2.19 -7.70
CA ALA A 6 -15.96 -2.31 -8.30
C ALA A 6 -16.45 -1.02 -8.98
N ARG A 7 -15.91 0.15 -8.61
CA ARG A 7 -16.46 1.46 -8.99
C ARG A 7 -15.46 2.36 -9.73
N ALA A 8 -14.17 2.17 -9.51
CA ALA A 8 -13.13 2.91 -10.17
C ALA A 8 -12.94 2.43 -11.61
N SER A 9 -12.62 3.36 -12.50
CA SER A 9 -12.18 3.05 -13.85
C SER A 9 -10.79 2.41 -13.87
N ASP A 10 -10.46 1.71 -14.96
CA ASP A 10 -9.10 1.22 -15.23
C ASP A 10 -8.05 2.33 -15.15
N ARG A 11 -8.44 3.55 -15.54
CA ARG A 11 -7.58 4.73 -15.46
C ARG A 11 -7.25 5.08 -14.01
N GLU A 12 -8.24 5.10 -13.12
CA GLU A 12 -8.06 5.41 -11.70
C GLU A 12 -7.26 4.32 -11.00
N MET A 13 -7.54 3.05 -11.28
CA MET A 13 -6.76 1.93 -10.76
C MET A 13 -5.28 2.03 -11.19
N ALA A 14 -5.03 2.27 -12.48
CA ALA A 14 -3.67 2.48 -12.97
C ALA A 14 -3.01 3.74 -12.38
N ALA A 15 -3.77 4.81 -12.18
CA ALA A 15 -3.26 6.05 -11.58
C ALA A 15 -2.83 5.83 -10.12
N LEU A 16 -3.60 5.09 -9.32
CA LEU A 16 -3.24 4.75 -7.94
C LEU A 16 -1.88 4.03 -7.89
N TYR A 17 -1.68 2.98 -8.69
CA TYR A 17 -0.42 2.25 -8.70
C TYR A 17 0.77 3.07 -9.21
N ARG A 18 0.55 3.96 -10.19
CA ARG A 18 1.58 4.91 -10.64
C ARG A 18 1.95 5.89 -9.53
N ALA A 19 0.97 6.38 -8.77
CA ALA A 19 1.19 7.27 -7.63
C ALA A 19 1.99 6.57 -6.52
N ILE A 20 1.68 5.31 -6.19
CA ILE A 20 2.45 4.52 -5.23
C ILE A 20 3.93 4.44 -5.67
N ALA A 21 4.18 4.12 -6.94
CA ALA A 21 5.55 4.03 -7.46
C ALA A 21 6.26 5.40 -7.44
N GLN A 22 5.53 6.49 -7.67
CA GLN A 22 6.04 7.85 -7.54
C GLN A 22 6.45 8.17 -6.10
N VAL A 23 5.60 7.83 -5.12
CA VAL A 23 5.91 8.00 -3.69
C VAL A 23 7.16 7.21 -3.31
N ALA A 24 7.26 5.94 -3.72
CA ALA A 24 8.44 5.12 -3.41
C ALA A 24 9.75 5.69 -3.99
N ARG A 25 9.71 6.35 -5.15
CA ARG A 25 10.88 7.07 -5.71
C ARG A 25 11.14 8.37 -4.95
N ALA A 26 10.09 9.13 -4.64
CA ALA A 26 10.21 10.40 -3.92
C ALA A 26 10.75 10.22 -2.48
N THR A 27 10.54 9.06 -1.88
CA THR A 27 11.06 8.70 -0.54
C THR A 27 12.36 7.89 -0.58
N ASP A 28 12.98 7.73 -1.76
CA ASP A 28 14.27 7.04 -1.96
C ASP A 28 14.30 5.56 -1.54
N VAL A 29 13.14 4.91 -1.41
CA VAL A 29 13.04 3.49 -1.04
C VAL A 29 12.94 2.55 -2.24
N ALA A 30 12.74 3.10 -3.45
CA ALA A 30 12.54 2.32 -4.66
C ALA A 30 13.73 1.41 -5.01
N GLY A 31 14.96 1.85 -4.77
CA GLY A 31 16.18 1.08 -5.08
C GLY A 31 16.51 0.04 -4.00
N SER A 32 16.37 0.41 -2.72
CA SER A 32 16.67 -0.49 -1.59
C SER A 32 15.60 -1.55 -1.33
N GLY A 33 14.41 -1.37 -1.93
CA GLY A 33 13.23 -2.16 -1.65
C GLY A 33 12.36 -1.54 -0.56
N TYR A 34 11.06 -1.82 -0.64
CA TYR A 34 10.02 -1.32 0.25
C TYR A 34 8.88 -2.34 0.36
N ARG A 35 8.05 -2.20 1.39
CA ARG A 35 6.81 -2.96 1.57
C ARG A 35 5.62 -2.05 1.33
N LEU A 36 4.68 -2.54 0.54
CA LEU A 36 3.34 -1.98 0.45
C LEU A 36 2.40 -2.76 1.36
N LEU A 37 1.55 -2.04 2.08
CA LEU A 37 0.56 -2.63 2.97
C LEU A 37 -0.71 -1.78 2.95
N CYS A 38 -1.85 -2.45 2.97
CA CYS A 38 -3.16 -1.84 2.99
C CYS A 38 -4.04 -2.65 3.93
N ASN A 39 -4.47 -2.03 5.01
CA ASN A 39 -5.36 -2.66 5.98
C ASN A 39 -6.80 -2.45 5.53
N ILE A 40 -7.57 -3.54 5.46
CA ILE A 40 -8.95 -3.52 4.99
C ILE A 40 -9.87 -4.07 6.09
N GLY A 41 -10.84 -3.26 6.52
CA GLY A 41 -11.82 -3.65 7.53
C GLY A 41 -11.24 -3.76 8.95
N ALA A 42 -12.13 -4.07 9.90
CA ALA A 42 -11.79 -4.12 11.31
C ALA A 42 -10.70 -5.16 11.63
N ASP A 43 -10.88 -6.40 11.14
CA ASP A 43 -9.92 -7.50 11.37
C ASP A 43 -8.60 -7.31 10.64
N GLY A 44 -8.60 -6.50 9.57
CA GLY A 44 -7.38 -6.07 8.90
C GLY A 44 -6.64 -4.94 9.61
N GLY A 45 -7.19 -4.39 10.70
CA GLY A 45 -6.60 -3.27 11.44
C GLY A 45 -6.75 -1.91 10.74
N GLN A 46 -7.85 -1.69 10.02
CA GLN A 46 -8.13 -0.41 9.38
C GLN A 46 -8.79 0.56 10.37
N GLU A 47 -8.07 1.60 10.79
CA GLU A 47 -8.59 2.61 11.71
C GLU A 47 -9.40 3.71 11.00
N VAL A 48 -8.89 4.20 9.86
CA VAL A 48 -9.56 5.22 9.05
C VAL A 48 -10.23 4.53 7.85
N PRO A 49 -11.57 4.62 7.70
CA PRO A 49 -12.34 3.92 6.66
C PRO A 49 -12.24 4.63 5.29
N HIS A 50 -11.00 4.89 4.86
CA HIS A 50 -10.64 5.41 3.54
C HIS A 50 -9.56 4.49 2.95
N LEU A 51 -9.61 4.21 1.64
CA LEU A 51 -8.57 3.42 0.99
C LEU A 51 -7.26 4.19 1.00
N HIS A 52 -6.23 3.64 1.64
CA HIS A 52 -4.88 4.22 1.65
C HIS A 52 -3.83 3.11 1.59
N MET A 53 -2.64 3.47 1.15
CA MET A 53 -1.52 2.55 1.00
C MET A 53 -0.36 3.03 1.85
N HIS A 54 0.18 2.15 2.68
CA HIS A 54 1.42 2.41 3.40
C HIS A 54 2.62 2.03 2.55
N VAL A 55 3.65 2.87 2.56
CA VAL A 55 4.96 2.59 1.94
C VAL A 55 6.00 2.58 3.05
N PHE A 56 6.50 1.40 3.39
CA PHE A 56 7.55 1.23 4.41
C PHE A 56 8.88 0.91 3.73
N GLY A 57 9.97 1.57 4.12
CA GLY A 57 11.29 1.31 3.55
C GLY A 57 12.40 2.04 4.31
N GLY A 58 13.59 2.10 3.70
CA GLY A 58 14.78 2.73 4.28
C GLY A 58 15.59 1.81 5.22
N GLN A 59 15.10 0.61 5.49
CA GLN A 59 15.80 -0.42 6.27
C GLN A 59 15.23 -1.82 5.99
N ARG A 60 15.91 -2.86 6.49
CA ARG A 60 15.40 -4.24 6.43
C ARG A 60 14.19 -4.42 7.35
N LEU A 61 12.99 -4.57 6.77
CA LEU A 61 11.71 -4.58 7.50
C LEU A 61 11.34 -5.90 8.21
N GLY A 62 12.25 -6.88 8.28
CA GLY A 62 11.98 -8.16 8.96
C GLY A 62 10.81 -8.96 8.38
N ARG A 63 10.24 -9.87 9.18
CA ARG A 63 9.11 -10.74 8.80
C ARG A 63 7.81 -9.93 8.77
N MET A 64 6.86 -10.32 7.91
CA MET A 64 5.59 -9.61 7.74
C MET A 64 4.54 -10.03 8.75
N ILE A 65 4.38 -11.34 8.98
CA ILE A 65 3.52 -11.92 9.99
C ILE A 65 4.36 -13.01 10.67
N GLN A 66 4.41 -13.02 12.00
CA GLN A 66 4.98 -14.14 12.74
C GLN A 66 3.99 -15.30 12.72
N PRO A 67 4.44 -16.55 12.45
CA PRO A 67 3.60 -17.70 12.73
C PRO A 67 3.32 -17.73 14.23
N THR A 68 2.08 -18.05 14.60
CA THR A 68 1.72 -18.54 15.93
C THR A 68 2.47 -19.83 16.23
#